data_AF-A0A3D5RXX2-F1
#
_entry.id   AF-A0A3D5RXX2-F1
#
_cell.length_a   1.000
_cell.length_b   1.000
_cell.length_c   1.000
_cell.angle_alpha   90.00
_cell.angle_beta   90.00
_cell.angle_gamma   90.00
#
_symmetry.space_group_name_H-M   'P 1'
#
loop_
_entity.id
_entity.type
_entity.pdbx_description
1 polymer ?
#
loop_
_entity_poly.entity_id
_entity_poly.type
_entity_poly.pdbx_seq_one_letter_code
_entity_poly.pdbx_strand_id
1 'polypeptide(L)'
;MTCRGSRFADGATRNPDGQVFMKNRETDEWLQQNQKSSRNFIRKWGHFVKHDEYLKPIIPPKYDIGFIVHNCNKQLLHLLEPWCSNIYLTMPNPVEYSSYVGEEQENTKFDLIKRIRPLSEDKFNDILIEFDAKVLNENNFNNILCKLPEIIKTTSEMGEFELDIFNFKIKKLNTYEHELIDTKKNYKHYMEIS
;
A
#
# COMPACT_ATOMS: atom_id res chain seq x y z
N MET A 1 20.26 -4.60 -26.39
CA MET A 1 19.40 -5.69 -25.86
C MET A 1 17.98 -5.19 -25.90
N THR A 2 17.05 -5.87 -26.57
CA THR A 2 15.62 -5.57 -26.44
C THR A 2 15.05 -6.42 -25.32
N CYS A 3 14.94 -5.84 -24.12
CA CYS A 3 14.29 -6.50 -22.99
C CYS A 3 12.84 -6.03 -22.93
N ARG A 4 11.90 -6.98 -22.99
CA ARG A 4 10.47 -6.70 -22.86
C ARG A 4 10.22 -6.00 -21.51
N GLY A 5 9.82 -4.73 -21.55
CA GLY A 5 9.52 -3.92 -20.38
C GLY A 5 10.54 -2.82 -20.05
N SER A 6 11.26 -2.26 -21.04
CA SER A 6 12.05 -1.00 -20.95
C SER A 6 13.09 -0.89 -19.82
N ARG A 7 13.37 -1.97 -19.07
CA ARG A 7 14.20 -1.95 -17.86
C ARG A 7 15.62 -1.46 -18.10
N PHE A 8 16.23 -1.73 -19.25
CA PHE A 8 17.64 -1.41 -19.48
C PHE A 8 17.75 -0.19 -20.38
N ALA A 9 18.47 0.84 -19.92
CA ALA A 9 18.82 1.99 -20.72
C ALA A 9 19.71 1.58 -21.91
N ASP A 10 19.52 2.24 -23.05
CA ASP A 10 20.38 2.02 -24.21
C ASP A 10 21.80 2.51 -23.92
N GLY A 11 22.81 1.75 -24.33
CA GLY A 11 24.22 2.05 -24.03
C GLY A 11 24.70 1.71 -22.61
N ALA A 12 23.92 0.98 -21.80
CA ALA A 12 24.38 0.49 -20.50
C ALA A 12 25.61 -0.44 -20.66
N THR A 13 26.80 0.08 -20.34
CA THR A 13 28.07 -0.63 -20.45
C THR A 13 28.26 -1.65 -19.34
N ARG A 14 28.86 -2.80 -19.67
CA ARG A 14 29.28 -3.78 -18.66
C ARG A 14 30.28 -3.15 -17.69
N ASN A 15 30.12 -3.43 -16.39
CA ASN A 15 30.98 -2.88 -15.37
C ASN A 15 32.35 -3.56 -15.56
N PRO A 16 33.45 -2.81 -15.79
CA PRO A 16 34.77 -3.39 -16.04
C PRO A 16 35.19 -4.35 -14.92
N ASP A 17 34.78 -4.04 -13.68
CA ASP A 17 35.15 -4.77 -12.47
C ASP A 17 34.24 -5.96 -12.14
N GLY A 18 33.29 -6.31 -13.01
CA GLY A 18 32.38 -7.44 -12.81
C GLY A 18 31.37 -7.27 -11.68
N GLN A 19 31.26 -6.08 -11.09
CA GLN A 19 30.26 -5.82 -10.04
C GLN A 19 28.84 -5.82 -10.62
N VAL A 20 27.92 -6.45 -9.89
CA VAL A 20 26.53 -6.66 -10.33
C VAL A 20 25.74 -5.35 -10.39
N PHE A 21 26.14 -4.34 -9.60
CA PHE A 21 25.52 -3.03 -9.55
C PHE A 21 26.09 -2.11 -10.62
N MET A 22 25.21 -1.62 -11.50
CA MET A 22 25.49 -0.57 -12.48
C MET A 22 24.63 0.64 -12.16
N LYS A 23 25.28 1.77 -11.87
CA LYS A 23 24.59 3.06 -11.77
C LYS A 23 23.99 3.41 -13.14
N ASN A 24 22.73 3.86 -13.17
CA ASN A 24 21.98 4.25 -14.38
C ASN A 24 21.69 3.12 -15.39
N ARG A 25 21.62 1.87 -14.93
CA ARG A 25 21.15 0.75 -15.76
C ARG A 25 19.66 0.84 -16.07
N GLU A 26 18.89 1.29 -15.10
CA GLU A 26 17.43 1.29 -15.16
C GLU A 26 16.90 2.60 -15.76
N THR A 27 15.94 2.51 -16.67
CA THR A 27 15.31 3.70 -17.25
C THR A 27 14.38 4.36 -16.23
N ASP A 28 14.23 5.69 -16.33
CA ASP A 28 13.31 6.44 -15.47
C ASP A 28 11.87 5.95 -15.61
N GLU A 29 11.46 5.60 -16.84
CA GLU A 29 10.15 5.00 -17.12
C GLU A 29 9.93 3.70 -16.33
N TRP A 30 10.94 2.83 -16.28
CA TRP A 30 10.85 1.57 -15.56
C TRP A 30 10.76 1.77 -14.05
N LEU A 31 11.53 2.71 -13.50
CA LEU A 31 11.48 3.07 -12.09
C LEU A 31 10.11 3.63 -11.70
N GLN A 32 9.57 4.56 -12.51
CA GLN A 32 8.24 5.13 -12.30
C GLN A 32 7.15 4.05 -12.38
N GLN A 33 7.24 3.15 -13.38
CA GLN A 33 6.30 2.04 -13.53
C GLN A 33 6.31 1.12 -12.31
N ASN A 34 7.49 0.80 -11.77
CA ASN A 34 7.62 -0.05 -10.58
C ASN A 34 7.09 0.61 -9.32
N GLN A 35 7.33 1.91 -9.13
CA GLN A 35 6.76 2.65 -8.01
C GLN A 35 5.23 2.65 -8.09
N LYS A 36 4.68 2.91 -9.27
CA LYS A 36 3.24 2.86 -9.55
C LYS A 36 2.65 1.47 -9.29
N SER A 37 3.27 0.40 -9.80
CA SER A 37 2.79 -0.97 -9.59
C SER A 37 2.86 -1.39 -8.13
N SER A 38 3.93 -1.02 -7.43
CA SER A 38 4.12 -1.32 -6.01
C SER A 38 3.05 -0.64 -5.16
N ARG A 39 2.78 0.66 -5.38
CA ARG A 39 1.72 1.38 -4.65
C ARG A 39 0.34 0.77 -4.88
N ASN A 40 0.02 0.42 -6.13
CA ASN A 40 -1.26 -0.23 -6.43
C ASN A 40 -1.37 -1.63 -5.83
N PHE A 41 -0.27 -2.37 -5.75
CA PHE A 41 -0.21 -3.64 -5.06
C PHE A 41 -0.53 -3.46 -3.56
N ILE A 42 0.10 -2.49 -2.91
CA ILE A 42 -0.16 -2.18 -1.49
C ILE A 42 -1.60 -1.70 -1.29
N ARG A 43 -2.16 -0.85 -2.15
CA ARG A 43 -3.58 -0.44 -2.04
C ARG A 43 -4.54 -1.61 -2.03
N LYS A 44 -4.24 -2.64 -2.83
CA LYS A 44 -5.04 -3.87 -2.91
C LYS A 44 -4.81 -4.77 -1.70
N TRP A 45 -3.56 -5.04 -1.34
CA TRP A 45 -3.20 -6.10 -0.39
C TRP A 45 -2.85 -5.61 1.02
N GLY A 46 -2.42 -4.36 1.17
CA GLY A 46 -1.96 -3.76 2.42
C GLY A 46 -0.57 -4.23 2.87
N HIS A 47 0.17 -4.94 2.02
CA HIS A 47 1.52 -5.42 2.29
C HIS A 47 2.31 -5.66 0.99
N PHE A 48 3.61 -5.87 1.10
CA PHE A 48 4.46 -6.37 -0.01
C PHE A 48 4.37 -7.89 -0.15
N VAL A 49 4.69 -8.43 -1.33
CA VAL A 49 4.73 -9.88 -1.59
C VAL A 49 5.57 -10.59 -0.52
N LYS A 50 5.02 -11.65 0.08
CA LYS A 50 5.69 -12.46 1.10
C LYS A 50 5.83 -13.89 0.62
N HIS A 51 6.94 -14.50 0.99
CA HIS A 51 7.27 -15.89 0.67
C HIS A 51 7.75 -16.62 1.93
N ASP A 52 7.52 -17.93 1.97
CA ASP A 52 8.13 -18.81 2.97
C ASP A 52 9.58 -19.17 2.59
N GLU A 53 10.24 -19.96 3.43
CA GLU A 53 11.61 -20.45 3.20
C GLU A 53 11.74 -21.27 1.90
N TYR A 54 10.64 -21.83 1.40
CA TYR A 54 10.57 -22.60 0.15
C TYR A 54 10.05 -21.77 -1.03
N LEU A 55 10.06 -20.44 -0.91
CA LEU A 55 9.57 -19.47 -1.91
C LEU A 55 8.08 -19.58 -2.25
N LYS A 56 7.30 -20.32 -1.47
CA LYS A 56 5.84 -20.38 -1.65
C LYS A 56 5.21 -19.07 -1.18
N PRO A 57 4.21 -18.55 -1.91
CA PRO A 57 3.57 -17.31 -1.54
C PRO A 57 2.79 -17.47 -0.22
N ILE A 58 2.96 -16.52 0.68
CA ILE A 58 2.15 -16.37 1.89
C ILE A 58 1.15 -15.24 1.62
N ILE A 59 -0.12 -15.46 1.96
CA ILE A 59 -1.18 -14.44 1.86
C ILE A 59 -1.53 -13.97 3.29
N PRO A 60 -0.97 -12.83 3.74
CA PRO A 60 -1.41 -12.14 4.94
C PRO A 60 -2.90 -11.76 4.90
N PRO A 61 -3.54 -11.64 6.07
CA PRO A 61 -4.91 -11.15 6.16
C PRO A 61 -5.00 -9.69 5.66
N LYS A 62 -6.05 -9.38 4.89
CA LYS A 62 -6.38 -8.00 4.52
C LYS A 62 -7.43 -7.48 5.49
N TYR A 63 -7.04 -6.52 6.33
CA TYR A 63 -7.97 -5.81 7.19
C TYR A 63 -8.51 -4.52 6.55
N ASP A 64 -9.68 -4.08 7.02
CA ASP A 64 -10.21 -2.75 6.74
C ASP A 64 -9.68 -1.74 7.77
N ILE A 65 -8.67 -0.96 7.36
CA ILE A 65 -7.91 -0.08 8.26
C ILE A 65 -8.14 1.38 7.87
N GLY A 66 -8.61 2.19 8.82
CA GLY A 66 -8.67 3.64 8.73
C GLY A 66 -7.49 4.29 9.48
N PHE A 67 -6.71 5.13 8.82
CA PHE A 67 -5.70 5.95 9.49
C PHE A 67 -6.30 7.28 9.91
N ILE A 68 -6.13 7.66 11.17
CA ILE A 68 -6.46 8.98 11.69
C ILE A 68 -5.14 9.72 11.86
N VAL A 69 -4.86 10.67 10.97
CA VAL A 69 -3.53 11.29 10.88
C VAL A 69 -3.59 12.77 11.17
N HIS A 70 -2.83 13.19 12.17
CA HIS A 70 -2.60 14.61 12.49
C HIS A 70 -1.34 15.13 11.80
N ASN A 71 -1.33 16.44 11.48
CA ASN A 71 -0.19 17.13 10.84
C ASN A 71 0.32 16.46 9.54
N CYS A 72 -0.58 15.90 8.72
CA CYS A 72 -0.23 15.28 7.45
C CYS A 72 -0.04 16.35 6.36
N ASN A 73 1.06 16.26 5.62
CA ASN A 73 1.30 17.05 4.41
C ASN A 73 1.16 16.17 3.15
N LYS A 74 1.18 16.78 1.96
CA LYS A 74 1.13 16.04 0.68
C LYS A 74 2.16 14.91 0.57
N GLN A 75 3.40 15.12 1.01
CA GLN A 75 4.47 14.11 0.92
C GLN A 75 4.16 12.87 1.78
N LEU A 76 3.69 13.09 3.00
CA LEU A 76 3.26 12.04 3.91
C LEU A 76 2.02 11.33 3.38
N LEU A 77 1.13 12.04 2.68
CA LEU A 77 -0.02 11.44 2.02
C LEU A 77 0.39 10.45 0.92
N HIS A 78 1.42 10.75 0.13
CA HIS A 78 2.00 9.78 -0.83
C HIS A 78 2.51 8.51 -0.15
N LEU A 79 3.09 8.66 1.05
CA LEU A 79 3.65 7.55 1.80
C LEU A 79 2.57 6.69 2.48
N LEU A 80 1.56 7.31 3.09
CA LEU A 80 0.60 6.65 4.00
C LEU A 80 -0.65 6.12 3.29
N GLU A 81 -1.20 6.85 2.31
CA GLU A 81 -2.47 6.50 1.64
C GLU A 81 -2.49 5.06 1.09
N PRO A 82 -1.40 4.52 0.49
CA PRO A 82 -1.43 3.17 -0.03
C PRO A 82 -1.66 2.09 1.03
N TRP A 83 -1.28 2.34 2.29
CA TRP A 83 -1.26 1.34 3.38
C TRP A 83 -2.57 1.20 4.15
N CYS A 84 -3.55 2.08 3.91
CA CYS A 84 -4.85 2.05 4.58
C CYS A 84 -6.00 1.86 3.58
N SER A 85 -7.19 1.53 4.07
CA SER A 85 -8.43 1.59 3.28
C SER A 85 -8.93 3.03 3.17
N ASN A 86 -8.86 3.76 4.28
CA ASN A 86 -9.23 5.16 4.39
C ASN A 86 -8.22 5.95 5.21
N ILE A 87 -8.04 7.22 4.89
CA ILE A 87 -7.23 8.15 5.68
C ILE A 87 -8.08 9.36 6.05
N TYR A 88 -8.18 9.63 7.35
CA TYR A 88 -8.92 10.73 7.95
C TYR A 88 -7.93 11.81 8.36
N LEU A 89 -8.08 13.00 7.79
CA LEU A 89 -7.13 14.10 7.94
C LEU A 89 -7.78 15.30 8.65
N THR A 90 -7.05 15.90 9.58
CA THR A 90 -7.42 17.22 10.12
C THR A 90 -7.40 18.21 8.95
N MET A 91 -8.58 18.65 8.50
CA MET A 91 -8.85 19.47 7.30
C MET A 91 -7.60 19.70 6.43
N PRO A 92 -7.30 18.79 5.49
CA PRO A 92 -6.13 18.93 4.64
C PRO A 92 -6.25 20.27 3.93
N ASN A 93 -5.13 21.00 3.81
CA ASN A 93 -5.04 22.14 2.92
C ASN A 93 -5.69 21.74 1.58
N PRO A 94 -6.85 22.32 1.19
CA PRO A 94 -7.62 21.82 0.04
C PRO A 94 -6.79 21.78 -1.24
N VAL A 95 -5.78 22.64 -1.32
CA VAL A 95 -4.80 22.69 -2.41
C VAL A 95 -3.90 21.45 -2.42
N GLU A 96 -3.35 21.04 -1.29
CA GLU A 96 -2.49 19.85 -1.21
C GLU A 96 -3.27 18.57 -1.49
N TYR A 97 -4.50 18.50 -0.99
CA TYR A 97 -5.41 17.40 -1.25
C TYR A 97 -5.74 17.27 -2.75
N SER A 98 -6.23 18.35 -3.35
CA SER A 98 -6.62 18.35 -4.77
C SER A 98 -5.43 18.08 -5.69
N SER A 99 -4.24 18.61 -5.35
CA SER A 99 -2.99 18.32 -6.07
C SER A 99 -2.62 16.84 -5.97
N TYR A 100 -2.67 16.24 -4.77
CA TYR A 100 -2.41 14.80 -4.60
C TYR A 100 -3.37 13.94 -5.43
N VAL A 101 -4.68 14.20 -5.32
CA VAL A 101 -5.70 13.43 -6.03
C VAL A 101 -5.53 13.58 -7.54
N GLY A 102 -5.29 14.80 -8.04
CA GLY A 102 -5.08 15.05 -9.47
C GLY A 102 -3.87 14.29 -10.04
N GLU A 103 -2.76 14.26 -9.31
CA GLU A 103 -1.53 13.59 -9.75
C GLU A 103 -1.61 12.06 -9.63
N GLU A 104 -2.24 11.55 -8.57
CA GLU A 104 -2.20 10.12 -8.26
C GLU A 104 -3.39 9.35 -8.86
N GLN A 105 -4.55 9.99 -9.09
CA GLN A 105 -5.76 9.30 -9.54
C GLN A 105 -5.59 8.65 -10.92
N GLU A 106 -4.84 9.26 -11.85
CA GLU A 106 -4.52 8.67 -13.15
C GLU A 106 -3.65 7.41 -13.03
N ASN A 107 -2.96 7.26 -11.90
CA ASN A 107 -2.07 6.16 -11.63
C ASN A 107 -2.74 4.98 -10.92
N THR A 108 -4.01 5.08 -10.57
CA THR A 108 -4.73 4.07 -9.78
C THR A 108 -6.16 3.89 -10.25
N LYS A 109 -6.69 2.66 -10.12
CA LYS A 109 -8.12 2.39 -10.32
C LYS A 109 -8.94 2.60 -9.05
N PHE A 110 -8.27 2.79 -7.91
CA PHE A 110 -8.93 3.08 -6.65
C PHE A 110 -9.39 4.53 -6.64
N ASP A 111 -10.61 4.76 -6.16
CA ASP A 111 -11.18 6.10 -6.02
C ASP A 111 -10.56 6.80 -4.80
N LEU A 112 -9.62 7.71 -5.05
CA LEU A 112 -8.88 8.40 -3.98
C LEU A 112 -9.75 9.40 -3.22
N ILE A 113 -10.78 9.94 -3.88
CA ILE A 113 -11.73 10.87 -3.25
C ILE A 113 -12.52 10.15 -2.16
N LYS A 114 -12.88 8.88 -2.37
CA LYS A 114 -13.56 8.07 -1.34
C LYS A 114 -12.63 7.60 -0.21
N ARG A 115 -11.33 7.48 -0.49
CA ARG A 115 -10.33 6.97 0.46
C ARG A 115 -9.86 8.05 1.42
N ILE A 116 -9.65 9.27 0.95
CA ILE A 116 -9.21 10.40 1.77
C ILE A 116 -10.43 11.17 2.27
N ARG A 117 -10.59 11.26 3.59
CA ARG A 117 -11.77 11.83 4.24
C ARG A 117 -11.40 12.90 5.26
N PRO A 118 -12.25 13.91 5.49
CA PRO A 118 -12.10 14.84 6.60
C PRO A 118 -12.17 14.12 7.95
N LEU A 119 -11.41 14.60 8.93
CA LEU A 119 -11.47 14.11 10.31
C LEU A 119 -12.84 14.31 10.96
N SER A 120 -13.65 15.26 10.47
CA SER A 120 -15.01 15.49 10.96
C SER A 120 -16.01 14.40 10.54
N GLU A 121 -15.69 13.58 9.53
CA GLU A 121 -16.56 12.48 9.12
C GLU A 121 -16.52 11.31 10.10
N ASP A 122 -17.59 10.52 10.11
CA ASP A 122 -17.67 9.29 10.89
C ASP A 122 -16.68 8.24 10.37
N LYS A 123 -15.97 7.61 11.30
CA LYS A 123 -15.00 6.55 10.99
C LYS A 123 -15.69 5.20 11.00
N PHE A 124 -15.93 4.64 9.82
CA PHE A 124 -16.66 3.39 9.64
C PHE A 124 -15.76 2.15 9.57
N ASN A 125 -14.44 2.32 9.46
CA ASN A 125 -13.52 1.18 9.33
C ASN A 125 -13.53 0.27 10.56
N ASP A 126 -13.25 -1.01 10.31
CA ASP A 126 -13.17 -2.06 11.34
C ASP A 126 -12.01 -1.83 12.31
N ILE A 127 -10.90 -1.29 11.82
CA ILE A 127 -9.72 -0.95 12.63
C ILE A 127 -9.36 0.50 12.38
N LEU A 128 -9.11 1.26 13.45
CA LEU A 128 -8.64 2.63 13.39
C LEU A 128 -7.26 2.73 14.02
N ILE A 129 -6.37 3.48 13.37
CA ILE A 129 -5.01 3.73 13.85
C ILE A 129 -4.79 5.23 13.85
N GLU A 130 -4.61 5.80 15.04
CA GLU A 130 -4.42 7.23 15.23
C GLU A 130 -2.97 7.55 15.57
N PHE A 131 -2.39 8.56 14.91
CA PHE A 131 -1.01 9.00 15.15
C PHE A 131 -0.73 10.42 14.63
N ASP A 132 0.32 11.03 15.16
CA ASP A 132 0.85 12.32 14.67
C ASP A 132 1.97 12.10 13.64
N ALA A 133 1.76 12.60 12.42
CA ALA A 133 2.72 12.44 11.34
C ALA A 133 4.03 13.22 11.55
N LYS A 134 4.07 14.18 12.50
CA LYS A 134 5.32 14.88 12.88
C LYS A 134 6.33 13.97 13.56
N VAL A 135 5.87 12.92 14.24
CA VAL A 135 6.71 11.98 14.98
C VAL A 135 6.96 10.70 14.16
N LEU A 136 6.38 10.61 12.95
CA LEU A 136 6.61 9.52 12.02
C LEU A 136 8.08 9.53 11.55
N ASN A 137 8.72 8.37 11.62
CA ASN A 137 10.09 8.16 11.18
C ASN A 137 10.21 6.85 10.38
N GLU A 138 11.36 6.61 9.76
CA GLU A 138 11.53 5.41 8.93
C GLU A 138 11.41 4.11 9.73
N ASN A 139 11.81 4.12 11.01
CA ASN A 139 11.79 2.94 11.87
C ASN A 139 10.36 2.51 12.20
N ASN A 140 9.52 3.44 12.66
CA ASN A 140 8.15 3.14 13.03
C ASN A 140 7.27 2.88 11.80
N PHE A 141 7.54 3.54 10.68
CA PHE A 141 6.90 3.22 9.40
C PHE A 141 7.20 1.78 8.97
N ASN A 142 8.48 1.39 8.91
CA ASN A 142 8.88 0.08 8.40
C ASN A 142 8.57 -1.08 9.35
N ASN A 143 8.68 -0.87 10.66
CA ASN A 143 8.49 -1.94 11.64
C ASN A 143 7.05 -2.10 12.10
N ILE A 144 6.21 -1.06 11.95
CA ILE A 144 4.81 -1.10 12.40
C ILE A 144 3.86 -1.02 11.21
N LEU A 145 3.84 0.10 10.46
CA LEU A 145 2.87 0.29 9.38
C LEU A 145 3.03 -0.75 8.25
N CYS A 146 4.26 -1.09 7.88
CA CYS A 146 4.50 -2.13 6.87
C CYS A 146 4.16 -3.57 7.34
N LYS A 147 3.95 -3.76 8.65
CA LYS A 147 3.69 -5.06 9.29
C LYS A 147 2.33 -5.15 9.98
N LEU A 148 1.42 -4.21 9.71
CA LEU A 148 0.07 -4.18 10.30
C LEU A 148 -0.67 -5.53 10.25
N PRO A 149 -0.68 -6.28 9.13
CA PRO A 149 -1.36 -7.57 9.10
C PRO A 149 -0.82 -8.59 10.12
N GLU A 150 0.49 -8.57 10.39
CA GLU A 150 1.13 -9.49 11.33
C GLU A 150 0.87 -9.07 12.77
N ILE A 151 0.97 -7.77 13.05
CA ILE A 151 0.73 -7.20 14.38
C ILE A 151 -0.71 -7.46 14.81
N ILE A 152 -1.68 -7.11 13.96
CA ILE A 152 -3.12 -7.28 14.25
C ILE A 152 -3.46 -8.76 14.43
N LYS A 153 -2.91 -9.64 13.59
CA LYS A 153 -3.10 -11.09 13.71
C LYS A 153 -2.53 -11.65 15.01
N THR A 154 -1.40 -11.12 15.48
CA THR A 154 -0.78 -11.57 16.73
C THR A 154 -1.58 -11.13 17.95
N THR A 155 -2.10 -9.89 17.94
CA THR A 155 -2.95 -9.39 19.05
C THR A 155 -4.23 -10.21 19.18
N SER A 156 -4.91 -10.53 18.08
CA SER A 156 -6.16 -11.34 18.04
C SER A 156 -7.28 -10.92 19.00
N GLU A 157 -7.17 -9.74 19.63
CA GLU A 157 -8.07 -9.24 20.65
C GLU A 157 -8.71 -7.92 20.22
N MET A 158 -9.96 -7.76 20.64
CA MET A 158 -10.76 -6.56 20.43
C MET A 158 -10.43 -5.53 21.52
N GLY A 159 -10.33 -4.25 21.15
CA GLY A 159 -10.08 -3.20 22.13
C GLY A 159 -9.17 -2.10 21.62
N GLU A 160 -8.57 -1.37 22.57
CA GLU A 160 -7.67 -0.26 22.32
C GLU A 160 -6.31 -0.56 22.92
N PHE A 161 -5.23 -0.29 22.18
CA PHE A 161 -3.86 -0.42 22.68
C PHE A 161 -2.93 0.56 21.97
N GLU A 162 -1.84 0.90 22.62
CA GLU A 162 -0.81 1.78 22.07
C GLU A 162 0.43 0.98 21.69
N LEU A 163 1.02 1.29 20.55
CA LEU A 163 2.29 0.72 20.09
C LEU A 163 3.14 1.83 19.47
N ASP A 164 4.21 2.21 20.15
CA ASP A 164 5.07 3.35 19.79
C ASP A 164 4.26 4.65 19.68
N ILE A 165 4.13 5.23 18.48
CA ILE A 165 3.36 6.46 18.24
C ILE A 165 1.91 6.21 17.81
N PHE A 166 1.50 4.94 17.73
CA PHE A 166 0.25 4.53 17.12
C PHE A 166 -0.76 4.05 18.16
N ASN A 167 -1.94 4.67 18.14
CA ASN A 167 -3.07 4.28 18.98
C ASN A 167 -4.02 3.44 18.14
N PHE A 168 -4.10 2.14 18.46
CA PHE A 168 -4.94 1.18 17.77
C PHE A 168 -6.30 1.10 18.45
N LYS A 169 -7.36 1.09 17.64
CA LYS A 169 -8.73 0.82 18.05
C LYS A 169 -9.34 -0.22 17.12
N ILE A 170 -9.46 -1.44 17.62
CA ILE A 170 -9.99 -2.59 16.89
C ILE A 170 -11.47 -2.75 17.23
N LYS A 171 -12.35 -2.46 16.26
CA LYS A 171 -13.81 -2.62 16.37
C LYS A 171 -14.31 -3.96 15.81
N LYS A 172 -13.65 -4.47 14.75
CA LYS A 172 -13.82 -5.85 14.24
C LYS A 172 -12.50 -6.39 13.68
N LEU A 173 -12.36 -7.72 13.62
CA LEU A 173 -11.20 -8.44 13.08
C LEU A 173 -11.52 -9.21 11.79
N ASN A 174 -12.42 -8.66 10.97
CA ASN A 174 -12.78 -9.27 9.68
C ASN A 174 -11.61 -9.20 8.69
N THR A 175 -11.46 -10.23 7.87
CA THR A 175 -10.44 -10.31 6.83
C THR A 175 -11.08 -10.39 5.45
N TYR A 176 -10.51 -9.71 4.46
CA TYR A 176 -11.13 -9.46 3.16
C TYR A 176 -10.29 -9.98 1.98
N GLU A 177 -9.19 -10.69 2.22
CA GLU A 177 -8.28 -11.20 1.18
C GLU A 177 -8.97 -12.14 0.18
N HIS A 178 -10.00 -12.86 0.63
CA HIS A 178 -10.77 -13.80 -0.18
C HIS A 178 -11.64 -13.09 -1.24
N GLU A 179 -11.99 -11.82 -1.03
CA GLU A 179 -12.76 -11.00 -1.98
C GLU A 179 -11.86 -10.35 -3.04
N LEU A 180 -10.54 -10.30 -2.81
CA LEU A 180 -9.57 -9.64 -3.69
C LEU A 180 -9.24 -10.46 -4.95
N ILE A 181 -9.61 -11.74 -4.96
CA ILE A 181 -9.38 -12.67 -6.06
C ILE A 181 -10.74 -12.94 -6.73
N ASP A 182 -10.96 -12.32 -7.89
CA ASP A 182 -12.12 -12.64 -8.70
C ASP A 182 -11.94 -14.03 -9.32
N THR A 183 -12.62 -15.03 -8.75
CA THR A 183 -12.58 -16.41 -9.23
C THR A 183 -13.64 -16.70 -10.30
N LYS A 184 -14.46 -15.73 -10.71
CA LYS A 184 -15.60 -15.99 -11.62
C LYS A 184 -15.53 -15.18 -12.92
N LYS A 185 -14.94 -15.78 -13.98
CA LYS A 185 -15.49 -15.70 -15.36
C LYS A 185 -14.89 -16.60 -16.47
N ASN A 186 -14.02 -17.59 -16.23
CA ASN A 186 -13.37 -18.32 -17.35
C ASN A 186 -13.59 -19.85 -17.43
N TYR A 187 -14.52 -20.46 -16.69
CA TYR A 187 -14.77 -21.92 -16.79
C TYR A 187 -16.05 -22.33 -17.54
N LYS A 188 -16.85 -21.39 -18.06
CA LYS A 188 -18.05 -21.74 -18.84
C LYS A 188 -17.83 -21.97 -20.34
N HIS A 189 -16.61 -21.79 -20.86
CA HIS A 189 -16.35 -21.92 -22.30
C HIS A 189 -15.76 -23.27 -22.75
N TYR A 190 -15.45 -24.18 -21.82
CA TYR A 190 -14.80 -25.47 -22.15
C TYR A 190 -15.66 -26.72 -21.86
N MET A 191 -16.93 -26.56 -21.48
CA MET A 191 -17.81 -27.70 -21.15
C MET A 191 -18.97 -27.89 -22.17
N GLU A 192 -18.94 -27.21 -23.32
CA GLU A 192 -19.95 -27.37 -24.39
C GLU A 192 -19.40 -28.09 -25.64
N ILE A 193 -18.23 -28.73 -25.56
CA ILE A 193 -17.71 -29.62 -26.60
C ILE A 193 -17.27 -30.93 -25.94
N SER A 194 -18.21 -31.82 -25.68
CA SER A 194 -18.01 -33.25 -25.41
C SER A 194 -19.29 -34.01 -25.71
#